data_AF-A0A6N8BKG0-F1
#
_entry.id   AF-A0A6N8BKG0-F1
#
_cell.length_a   1.000
_cell.length_b   1.000
_cell.length_c   1.000
_cell.angle_alpha   90.00
_cell.angle_beta   90.00
_cell.angle_gamma   90.00
#
_symmetry.space_group_name_H-M   'P 1'
#
loop_
_entity.id
_entity.type
_entity.pdbx_description
1 polymer ?
#
loop_
_entity_poly.entity_id
_entity_poly.type
_entity_poly.pdbx_seq_one_letter_code
_entity_poly.pdbx_strand_id
1 'polypeptide(L)'
;MRKCSIGIILLLAICLVGCSSPPEDSSSSEQITEVNGSGLTKPPEMPSDSSTVAEPVTGETTTIVLYFTGGDGNLVPEQREVPKVTGIARKTMEELCKGPQTEGKQLTVPAGTKLLDINIRDGLCTVDFSQELVDNHPGGSSGELLTVYSIVNTLTQFSSIHQVVFLIEGQQVETLAGHMDLTIPIQRNPDILKG
;
A
#
# COMPACT_ATOMS: atom_id res chain seq x y z
N MET A 1 -57.15 36.74 7.60
CA MET A 1 -56.05 35.75 7.65
C MET A 1 -55.53 35.71 9.08
N ARG A 2 -55.94 34.70 9.86
CA ARG A 2 -55.72 34.63 11.31
C ARG A 2 -54.37 33.94 11.58
N LYS A 3 -53.52 34.61 12.35
CA LYS A 3 -52.22 34.13 12.82
C LYS A 3 -52.49 33.13 13.97
N CYS A 4 -52.07 31.87 13.82
CA CYS A 4 -52.12 30.88 14.91
C CYS A 4 -50.78 30.88 15.63
N SER A 5 -50.82 31.29 16.89
CA SER A 5 -49.71 31.32 17.83
C SER A 5 -49.36 29.92 18.33
N ILE A 6 -48.05 29.66 18.40
CA ILE A 6 -47.29 29.11 19.54
C ILE A 6 -48.06 28.11 20.43
N GLY A 7 -47.70 26.83 20.31
CA GLY A 7 -47.94 25.81 21.31
C GLY A 7 -46.63 25.09 21.65
N ILE A 8 -45.91 25.60 22.64
CA ILE A 8 -44.78 24.93 23.29
C ILE A 8 -45.36 23.78 24.10
N ILE A 9 -45.07 22.53 23.71
CA ILE A 9 -45.34 21.34 24.52
C ILE A 9 -43.99 20.80 24.97
N LEU A 10 -43.61 21.26 26.15
CA LEU A 10 -42.57 20.74 27.02
C LEU A 10 -43.18 19.58 27.82
N LEU A 11 -42.65 18.35 27.68
CA LEU A 11 -42.55 17.29 28.72
C LEU A 11 -42.32 15.90 28.09
N LEU A 12 -41.15 15.28 28.32
CA LEU A 12 -40.99 14.14 29.24
C LEU A 12 -39.68 13.34 29.02
N ALA A 13 -38.86 13.34 30.06
CA ALA A 13 -38.12 12.22 30.65
C ALA A 13 -37.23 11.35 29.74
N ILE A 14 -35.92 11.61 29.78
CA ILE A 14 -34.90 10.58 29.53
C ILE A 14 -34.20 10.29 30.86
N CYS A 15 -34.35 9.05 31.32
CA CYS A 15 -33.84 8.52 32.56
C CYS A 15 -32.30 8.55 32.58
N LEU A 16 -31.74 9.37 33.48
CA LEU A 16 -30.35 9.24 33.91
C LEU A 16 -30.28 8.22 35.05
N VAL A 17 -29.84 7.01 34.72
CA VAL A 17 -29.37 6.02 35.70
C VAL A 17 -28.02 5.51 35.24
N GLY A 18 -26.96 6.18 35.69
CA GLY A 18 -25.59 5.68 35.64
C GLY A 18 -25.07 5.62 37.08
N CYS A 19 -24.97 4.41 37.62
CA CYS A 19 -24.56 4.16 39.00
C CYS A 19 -23.06 4.39 39.24
N SER A 20 -22.80 4.66 40.52
CA SER A 20 -21.58 5.04 41.22
C SER A 20 -20.54 3.90 41.42
N SER A 21 -19.30 4.33 41.60
CA SER A 21 -17.94 3.75 41.84
C SER A 21 -17.78 2.79 43.07
N PRO A 22 -16.57 2.40 43.59
CA PRO A 22 -15.13 2.33 43.12
C PRO A 22 -14.43 0.99 43.59
N PRO A 23 -13.18 0.95 44.15
CA PRO A 23 -11.81 0.89 43.57
C PRO A 23 -11.04 -0.43 43.87
N GLU A 24 -9.90 -0.72 43.22
CA GLU A 24 -8.89 -1.67 43.76
C GLU A 24 -7.44 -1.19 43.53
N ASP A 25 -6.79 -0.89 44.67
CA ASP A 25 -5.40 -1.12 45.12
C ASP A 25 -4.18 -0.77 44.24
N SER A 26 -3.29 0.17 44.60
CA SER A 26 -2.38 0.28 45.77
C SER A 26 -1.08 -0.53 45.64
N SER A 27 0.04 0.22 45.64
CA SER A 27 1.30 -0.07 46.36
C SER A 27 2.40 -0.94 45.73
N SER A 28 3.48 -0.22 45.35
CA SER A 28 4.87 -0.36 45.84
C SER A 28 5.71 -1.62 45.53
N SER A 29 6.75 -1.37 44.74
CA SER A 29 8.17 -1.76 44.91
C SER A 29 8.55 -3.01 45.71
N GLU A 30 9.35 -3.88 45.08
CA GLU A 30 10.52 -4.48 45.72
C GLU A 30 11.73 -4.45 44.76
N GLN A 31 12.86 -4.01 45.31
CA GLN A 31 14.21 -4.07 44.76
C GLN A 31 15.06 -4.89 45.77
N ILE A 32 16.23 -5.32 45.30
CA ILE A 32 17.40 -5.89 46.01
C ILE A 32 17.39 -7.44 45.87
N THR A 33 18.41 -8.15 45.36
CA THR A 33 19.85 -7.97 45.59
C THR A 33 20.71 -8.68 44.53
N GLU A 34 21.94 -8.21 44.45
CA GLU A 34 23.12 -8.69 43.74
C GLU A 34 23.51 -10.14 44.05
N VAL A 35 24.07 -10.84 43.06
CA VAL A 35 25.19 -11.78 43.30
C VAL A 35 26.23 -11.65 42.17
N ASN A 36 27.44 -11.31 42.59
CA ASN A 36 28.68 -11.23 41.81
C ASN A 36 29.04 -12.52 41.08
N GLY A 37 29.75 -12.40 39.95
CA GLY A 37 30.70 -13.44 39.57
C GLY A 37 31.18 -13.45 38.12
N SER A 38 32.46 -13.08 37.95
CA SER A 38 33.42 -13.77 37.08
C SER A 38 33.58 -13.29 35.63
N GLY A 39 34.84 -12.93 35.32
CA GLY A 39 35.48 -13.48 34.11
C GLY A 39 35.75 -12.49 32.99
N LEU A 40 36.89 -11.80 33.07
CA LEU A 40 37.65 -11.41 31.90
C LEU A 40 37.92 -12.64 31.02
N THR A 41 37.37 -12.68 29.81
CA THR A 41 38.08 -13.22 28.64
C THR A 41 37.65 -12.49 27.37
N LYS A 42 38.60 -11.76 26.80
CA LYS A 42 38.65 -11.18 25.46
C LYS A 42 38.06 -12.14 24.41
N PRO A 43 37.03 -11.74 23.63
CA PRO A 43 36.62 -12.50 22.46
C PRO A 43 37.75 -12.56 21.43
N PRO A 44 37.99 -13.73 20.79
CA PRO A 44 39.01 -13.87 19.78
C PRO A 44 38.62 -13.10 18.52
N GLU A 45 39.55 -12.26 18.07
CA GLU A 45 39.57 -11.71 16.73
C GLU A 45 39.79 -12.88 15.77
N MET A 46 38.78 -13.16 14.92
CA MET A 46 38.92 -14.04 13.76
C MET A 46 38.49 -13.28 12.51
N PRO A 47 39.13 -13.57 11.38
CA PRO A 47 39.34 -12.63 10.29
C PRO A 47 38.10 -12.45 9.42
N SER A 48 37.89 -11.21 8.99
CA SER A 48 37.25 -10.90 7.71
C SER A 48 37.98 -11.61 6.58
N ASP A 49 37.44 -12.73 6.10
CA ASP A 49 37.29 -13.00 4.66
C ASP A 49 36.48 -14.30 4.50
N SER A 50 35.22 -14.17 4.07
CA SER A 50 34.51 -15.27 3.44
C SER A 50 33.53 -14.70 2.44
N SER A 51 34.08 -14.46 1.26
CA SER A 51 33.42 -14.62 -0.04
C SER A 51 32.08 -15.36 0.03
N THR A 52 30.99 -14.63 -0.18
CA THR A 52 29.82 -15.18 -0.87
C THR A 52 29.68 -14.37 -2.14
N VAL A 53 30.44 -14.78 -3.16
CA VAL A 53 30.12 -14.45 -4.55
C VAL A 53 28.75 -15.06 -4.78
N ALA A 54 27.73 -14.22 -4.91
CA ALA A 54 26.40 -14.65 -5.29
C ALA A 54 26.51 -15.31 -6.67
N GLU A 55 26.36 -16.63 -6.71
CA GLU A 55 26.25 -17.34 -7.97
C GLU A 55 25.05 -16.81 -8.77
N PRO A 56 25.13 -16.75 -10.11
CA PRO A 56 23.99 -16.38 -10.93
C PRO A 56 22.91 -17.43 -10.75
N VAL A 57 21.78 -17.06 -10.13
CA VAL A 57 20.57 -17.87 -10.09
C VAL A 57 20.13 -18.14 -11.54
N THR A 58 20.47 -19.31 -12.05
CA THR A 58 19.98 -19.89 -13.31
C THR A 58 18.53 -20.34 -13.16
N GLY A 59 17.64 -19.39 -12.82
CA GLY A 59 16.21 -19.59 -12.76
C GLY A 59 15.53 -19.29 -14.10
N GLU A 60 14.42 -19.97 -14.40
CA GLU A 60 13.53 -19.59 -15.50
C GLU A 60 13.09 -18.12 -15.32
N THR A 61 13.16 -17.33 -16.39
CA THR A 61 12.63 -15.97 -16.42
C THR A 61 11.29 -15.92 -17.15
N THR A 62 10.52 -14.87 -16.90
CA THR A 62 9.32 -14.51 -17.66
C THR A 62 9.32 -13.02 -17.93
N THR A 63 8.75 -12.62 -19.05
CA THR A 63 8.55 -11.21 -19.39
C THR A 63 7.29 -10.67 -18.72
N ILE A 64 7.40 -9.49 -18.12
CA ILE A 64 6.28 -8.70 -17.59
C ILE A 64 6.23 -7.35 -18.31
N VAL A 65 5.04 -6.75 -18.38
CA VAL A 65 4.81 -5.42 -18.95
C VAL A 65 4.43 -4.45 -17.84
N LEU A 66 5.17 -3.36 -17.70
CA LEU A 66 4.94 -2.28 -16.74
C LEU A 66 4.53 -1.02 -17.50
N TYR A 67 3.58 -0.26 -16.99
CA TYR A 67 3.11 0.96 -17.64
C TYR A 67 3.58 2.18 -16.85
N PHE A 68 4.34 3.06 -17.52
CA PHE A 68 4.88 4.28 -16.93
C PHE A 68 4.42 5.51 -17.71
N THR A 69 4.55 6.70 -17.12
CA THR A 69 4.18 7.95 -17.80
C THR A 69 5.18 8.25 -18.93
N GLY A 70 4.68 8.46 -20.14
CA GLY A 70 5.43 8.99 -21.27
C GLY A 70 5.38 10.52 -21.34
N GLY A 71 6.19 11.11 -22.22
CA GLY A 71 6.33 12.57 -22.34
C GLY A 71 5.09 13.35 -22.81
N ASP A 72 4.04 12.66 -23.24
CA ASP A 72 2.81 13.26 -23.78
C ASP A 72 1.57 13.03 -22.89
N GLY A 73 1.78 12.63 -21.63
CA GLY A 73 0.70 12.41 -20.67
C GLY A 73 -0.09 11.12 -20.87
N ASN A 74 0.44 10.15 -21.63
CA ASN A 74 -0.10 8.79 -21.75
C ASN A 74 0.75 7.78 -21.00
N LEU A 75 0.23 6.58 -20.81
CA LEU A 75 0.99 5.45 -20.29
C LEU A 75 1.66 4.68 -21.43
N VAL A 76 2.96 4.43 -21.29
CA VAL A 76 3.76 3.68 -22.27
C VAL A 76 4.30 2.39 -21.63
N PRO A 77 4.38 1.28 -22.39
CA PRO A 77 4.84 0.01 -21.86
C PRO A 77 6.37 -0.02 -21.68
N GLU A 78 6.81 -0.76 -20.68
CA GLU A 78 8.17 -1.21 -20.48
C GLU A 78 8.15 -2.71 -20.21
N GLN A 79 8.85 -3.48 -21.05
CA GLN A 79 9.00 -4.91 -20.84
C GLN A 79 10.21 -5.18 -19.96
N ARG A 80 10.08 -6.09 -18.98
CA ARG A 80 11.19 -6.56 -18.15
C ARG A 80 11.18 -8.08 -18.06
N GLU A 81 12.37 -8.67 -18.06
CA GLU A 81 12.52 -10.06 -17.65
C GLU A 81 12.69 -10.13 -16.12
N VAL A 82 11.88 -10.97 -15.49
CA VAL A 82 11.94 -11.24 -14.06
C VAL A 82 12.01 -12.74 -13.81
N PRO A 83 12.58 -13.20 -12.68
CA PRO A 83 12.49 -14.59 -12.28
C PRO A 83 11.03 -15.04 -12.21
N LYS A 84 10.74 -16.21 -12.78
CA LYS A 84 9.42 -16.82 -12.69
C LYS A 84 9.17 -17.31 -11.26
N VAL A 85 8.11 -16.81 -10.65
CA VAL A 85 7.72 -17.12 -9.26
C VAL A 85 6.22 -17.38 -9.18
N THR A 86 5.77 -18.11 -8.17
CA THR A 86 4.33 -18.36 -7.94
C THR A 86 3.55 -17.05 -7.76
N GLY A 87 4.13 -16.07 -7.05
CA GLY A 87 3.55 -14.74 -6.83
C GLY A 87 3.89 -13.73 -7.91
N ILE A 88 3.70 -14.06 -9.19
CA ILE A 88 4.15 -13.19 -10.29
C ILE A 88 3.50 -11.80 -10.27
N ALA A 89 2.21 -11.69 -9.91
CA ALA A 89 1.53 -10.41 -9.80
C ALA A 89 2.14 -9.51 -8.71
N ARG A 90 2.50 -10.09 -7.55
CA ARG A 90 3.23 -9.38 -6.48
C ARG A 90 4.57 -8.87 -7.01
N LYS A 91 5.34 -9.75 -7.63
CA LYS A 91 6.65 -9.41 -8.20
C LYS A 91 6.53 -8.27 -9.23
N THR A 92 5.52 -8.30 -10.09
CA THR A 92 5.25 -7.24 -11.06
C THR A 92 4.99 -5.88 -10.40
N MET A 93 4.20 -5.84 -9.32
CA MET A 93 3.95 -4.59 -8.58
C MET A 93 5.18 -4.07 -7.86
N GLU A 94 5.99 -4.96 -7.28
CA GLU A 94 7.28 -4.57 -6.70
C GLU A 94 8.21 -3.97 -7.76
N GLU A 95 8.25 -4.54 -8.97
CA GLU A 95 9.00 -3.97 -10.09
C GLU A 95 8.43 -2.64 -10.57
N LEU A 96 7.11 -2.45 -10.59
CA LEU A 96 6.47 -1.18 -10.91
C LEU A 96 6.88 -0.09 -9.90
N CYS A 97 6.88 -0.41 -8.59
CA CYS A 97 7.24 0.51 -7.52
C CYS A 97 8.72 0.95 -7.58
N LYS A 98 9.60 0.18 -8.23
CA LYS A 98 10.99 0.59 -8.47
C LYS A 98 11.14 1.69 -9.51
N GLY A 99 10.08 1.98 -10.28
CA GLY A 99 10.09 2.98 -11.33
C GLY A 99 10.70 2.50 -12.64
N PRO A 100 10.63 3.31 -13.72
CA PRO A 100 11.09 2.93 -15.05
C PRO A 100 12.62 2.78 -15.13
N GLN A 101 13.08 1.91 -16.03
CA GLN A 101 14.50 1.74 -16.36
C GLN A 101 14.86 2.27 -17.75
N THR A 102 13.87 2.53 -18.59
CA THR A 102 14.05 3.14 -19.91
C THR A 102 14.05 4.66 -19.82
N GLU A 103 15.00 5.31 -20.49
CA GLU A 103 15.01 6.76 -20.64
C GLU A 103 13.70 7.29 -21.26
N GLY A 104 13.31 8.51 -20.88
CA GLY A 104 12.10 9.17 -21.38
C GLY A 104 10.79 8.72 -20.74
N LYS A 105 10.82 7.76 -19.80
CA LYS A 105 9.69 7.35 -18.97
C LYS A 105 9.80 7.94 -17.57
N GLN A 106 8.66 8.23 -16.95
CA GLN A 106 8.59 8.82 -15.61
C GLN A 106 7.84 7.92 -14.63
N LEU A 107 8.13 8.10 -13.34
CA LEU A 107 7.46 7.41 -12.24
C LEU A 107 5.95 7.67 -12.28
N THR A 108 5.18 6.61 -12.08
CA THR A 108 3.72 6.65 -11.87
C THR A 108 3.37 6.36 -10.42
N VAL A 109 4.14 5.51 -9.75
CA VAL A 109 4.02 5.23 -8.33
C VAL A 109 4.98 6.17 -7.57
N PRO A 110 4.49 6.95 -6.58
CA PRO A 110 5.34 7.79 -5.75
C PRO A 110 6.49 7.05 -5.10
N ALA A 111 7.66 7.70 -5.03
CA ALA A 111 8.84 7.12 -4.42
C ALA A 111 8.59 6.79 -2.93
N GLY A 112 9.14 5.65 -2.50
CA GLY A 112 8.96 5.15 -1.12
C GLY A 112 7.72 4.27 -0.92
N THR A 113 6.78 4.24 -1.86
CA THR A 113 5.61 3.35 -1.81
C THR A 113 6.05 1.89 -1.75
N LYS A 114 5.41 1.12 -0.86
CA LYS A 114 5.57 -0.33 -0.73
C LYS A 114 4.25 -1.02 -1.02
N LEU A 115 4.32 -2.17 -1.69
CA LEU A 115 3.20 -3.11 -1.70
C LEU A 115 3.20 -3.88 -0.38
N LEU A 116 2.16 -3.72 0.42
CA LEU A 116 1.96 -4.44 1.67
C LEU A 116 1.36 -5.82 1.39
N ASP A 117 0.23 -5.85 0.67
CA ASP A 117 -0.43 -7.08 0.32
C ASP A 117 -1.04 -7.08 -1.09
N ILE A 118 -1.25 -8.28 -1.64
CA ILE A 118 -1.96 -8.49 -2.89
C ILE A 118 -2.72 -9.80 -2.82
N ASN A 119 -4.02 -9.75 -3.11
CA ASN A 119 -4.90 -10.91 -3.13
C ASN A 119 -5.69 -10.94 -4.43
N ILE A 120 -5.76 -12.11 -5.07
CA ILE A 120 -6.51 -12.30 -6.31
C ILE A 120 -7.58 -13.35 -6.05
N ARG A 121 -8.84 -12.97 -6.27
CA ARG A 121 -9.99 -13.84 -6.10
C ARG A 121 -11.05 -13.54 -7.16
N ASP A 122 -11.50 -14.57 -7.87
CA ASP A 122 -12.64 -14.49 -8.80
C ASP A 122 -12.51 -13.34 -9.83
N GLY A 123 -11.28 -13.06 -10.30
CA GLY A 123 -11.02 -11.98 -11.26
C GLY A 123 -10.80 -10.59 -10.66
N LEU A 124 -11.00 -10.42 -9.35
CA LEU A 124 -10.73 -9.19 -8.61
C LEU A 124 -9.37 -9.29 -7.91
N CYS A 125 -8.51 -8.29 -8.14
CA CYS A 125 -7.26 -8.12 -7.43
C CYS A 125 -7.39 -7.00 -6.39
N THR A 126 -7.22 -7.31 -5.11
CA THR A 126 -7.08 -6.30 -4.06
C THR A 126 -5.59 -6.04 -3.85
N VAL A 127 -5.18 -4.79 -4.00
CA VAL A 127 -3.81 -4.33 -3.74
C VAL A 127 -3.79 -3.39 -2.55
N ASP A 128 -2.94 -3.68 -1.58
CA ASP A 128 -2.74 -2.89 -0.38
C ASP A 128 -1.36 -2.25 -0.42
N PHE A 129 -1.32 -0.92 -0.40
CA PHE A 129 -0.10 -0.14 -0.46
C PHE A 129 0.15 0.60 0.84
N SER A 130 1.40 1.00 1.05
CA SER A 130 1.77 1.86 2.16
C SER A 130 1.29 3.30 1.95
N GLN A 131 1.21 4.05 3.05
CA GLN A 131 0.71 5.43 3.07
C GLN A 131 1.44 6.38 2.10
N GLU A 132 2.71 6.12 1.76
CA GLU A 132 3.49 6.92 0.81
C GLU A 132 2.86 7.01 -0.59
N LEU A 133 2.00 6.06 -0.98
CA LEU A 133 1.26 6.16 -2.25
C LEU A 133 0.37 7.42 -2.29
N VAL A 134 -0.14 7.84 -1.13
CA VAL A 134 -0.99 9.03 -0.97
C VAL A 134 -0.14 10.23 -0.58
N ASP A 135 0.67 10.12 0.46
CA ASP A 135 1.38 11.25 1.06
C ASP A 135 2.42 11.87 0.12
N ASN A 136 3.06 11.05 -0.72
CA ASN A 136 4.05 11.50 -1.70
C ASN A 136 3.44 11.68 -3.10
N HIS A 137 2.13 11.55 -3.24
CA HIS A 137 1.47 11.68 -4.53
C HIS A 137 1.61 13.11 -5.07
N PRO A 138 2.02 13.31 -6.33
CA PRO A 138 2.20 14.66 -6.90
C PRO A 138 0.89 15.46 -7.02
N GLY A 139 -0.24 14.79 -6.85
CA GLY A 139 -1.58 15.36 -6.91
C GLY A 139 -2.06 15.61 -8.34
N GLY A 140 -3.20 16.29 -8.44
CA GLY A 140 -3.82 16.67 -9.70
C GLY A 140 -4.51 15.53 -10.43
N SER A 141 -5.53 15.88 -11.22
CA SER A 141 -6.38 14.91 -11.92
C SER A 141 -5.60 13.99 -12.86
N SER A 142 -4.72 14.54 -13.69
CA SER A 142 -3.89 13.73 -14.60
C SER A 142 -2.91 12.84 -13.86
N GLY A 143 -2.30 13.33 -12.76
CA GLY A 143 -1.36 12.55 -11.97
C GLY A 143 -2.04 11.32 -11.35
N GLU A 144 -3.17 11.53 -10.70
CA GLU A 144 -3.95 10.44 -10.09
C GLU A 144 -4.41 9.43 -11.13
N LEU A 145 -4.93 9.91 -12.27
CA LEU A 145 -5.34 9.07 -13.38
C LEU A 145 -4.20 8.17 -13.86
N LEU A 146 -3.01 8.72 -14.04
CA LEU A 146 -1.84 7.99 -14.51
C LEU A 146 -1.33 6.99 -13.47
N THR A 147 -1.30 7.35 -12.19
CA THR A 147 -0.91 6.44 -11.10
C THR A 147 -1.86 5.25 -11.00
N VAL A 148 -3.17 5.51 -10.95
CA VAL A 148 -4.20 4.46 -10.84
C VAL A 148 -4.15 3.54 -12.07
N TYR A 149 -4.20 4.09 -13.28
CA TYR A 149 -4.22 3.25 -14.48
C TYR A 149 -2.87 2.59 -14.80
N SER A 150 -1.75 3.11 -14.30
CA SER A 150 -0.46 2.41 -14.34
C SER A 150 -0.56 1.08 -13.60
N ILE A 151 -1.07 1.11 -12.36
CA ILE A 151 -1.26 -0.08 -11.52
C ILE A 151 -2.29 -1.02 -12.15
N VAL A 152 -3.47 -0.51 -12.52
CA VAL A 152 -4.57 -1.32 -13.07
C VAL A 152 -4.17 -1.98 -14.39
N ASN A 153 -3.60 -1.22 -15.34
CA ASN A 153 -3.23 -1.76 -16.64
C ASN A 153 -2.03 -2.71 -16.55
N THR A 154 -1.13 -2.53 -15.58
CA THR A 154 -0.07 -3.49 -15.32
C THR A 154 -0.63 -4.78 -14.71
N LEU A 155 -1.54 -4.73 -13.73
CA LEU A 155 -2.10 -5.95 -13.13
C LEU A 155 -2.99 -6.74 -14.09
N THR A 156 -3.82 -6.04 -14.85
CA THR A 156 -4.74 -6.65 -15.83
C THR A 156 -4.04 -7.23 -17.07
N GLN A 157 -2.70 -7.23 -17.13
CA GLN A 157 -1.95 -8.02 -18.09
C GLN A 157 -2.13 -9.53 -17.84
N PHE A 158 -2.40 -9.92 -16.60
CA PHE A 158 -2.64 -11.30 -16.21
C PHE A 158 -4.11 -11.64 -16.43
N SER A 159 -4.39 -12.68 -17.22
CA SER A 159 -5.75 -13.09 -17.58
C SER A 159 -6.64 -13.47 -16.39
N SER A 160 -6.05 -13.76 -15.23
CA SER A 160 -6.78 -14.01 -13.99
C SER A 160 -7.24 -12.74 -13.26
N ILE A 161 -6.85 -11.55 -13.73
CA ILE A 161 -7.18 -10.25 -13.12
C ILE A 161 -7.94 -9.39 -14.13
N HIS A 162 -9.21 -9.11 -13.85
CA HIS A 162 -10.09 -8.29 -14.68
C HIS A 162 -10.25 -6.87 -14.11
N GLN A 163 -10.18 -6.74 -12.80
CA GLN A 163 -10.41 -5.50 -12.07
C GLN A 163 -9.57 -5.42 -10.81
N VAL A 164 -9.31 -4.21 -10.32
CA VAL A 164 -8.45 -3.93 -9.17
C VAL A 164 -9.18 -3.06 -8.15
N VAL A 165 -9.04 -3.38 -6.87
CA VAL A 165 -9.46 -2.54 -5.73
C VAL A 165 -8.22 -2.14 -4.94
N PHE A 166 -8.21 -0.90 -4.48
CA PHE A 166 -7.10 -0.31 -3.74
C PHE A 166 -7.40 -0.27 -2.24
N LEU A 167 -6.40 -0.61 -1.45
CA LEU A 167 -6.33 -0.35 -0.02
C LEU A 167 -5.04 0.42 0.29
N ILE A 168 -5.09 1.23 1.34
CA ILE A 168 -3.93 1.91 1.92
C ILE A 168 -3.86 1.51 3.39
N GLU A 169 -2.77 0.87 3.78
CA GLU A 169 -2.58 0.34 5.14
C GLU A 169 -3.79 -0.53 5.59
N GLY A 170 -4.28 -1.36 4.68
CA GLY A 170 -5.42 -2.25 4.88
C GLY A 170 -6.80 -1.56 4.93
N GLN A 171 -6.87 -0.24 4.70
CA GLN A 171 -8.12 0.53 4.72
C GLN A 171 -8.54 0.95 3.31
N GLN A 172 -9.85 0.97 3.05
CA GLN A 172 -10.37 1.55 1.82
C GLN A 172 -10.19 3.08 1.84
N VAL A 173 -9.83 3.64 0.69
CA VAL A 173 -9.74 5.09 0.48
C VAL A 173 -10.67 5.53 -0.64
N GLU A 174 -11.17 6.76 -0.56
CA GLU A 174 -12.05 7.31 -1.60
C GLU A 174 -11.27 7.67 -2.86
N THR A 175 -10.04 8.15 -2.72
CA THR A 175 -9.23 8.76 -3.79
C THR A 175 -7.77 8.88 -3.35
N LEU A 176 -6.82 8.92 -4.29
CA LEU A 176 -5.42 9.27 -3.98
C LEU A 176 -5.24 10.79 -3.91
N ALA A 177 -5.97 11.57 -4.73
CA ALA A 177 -5.74 13.01 -4.88
C ALA A 177 -6.98 13.88 -5.13
N GLY A 178 -8.19 13.33 -5.01
CA GLY A 178 -9.46 14.05 -5.12
C GLY A 178 -10.23 13.89 -6.43
N HIS A 179 -9.80 13.03 -7.36
CA HIS A 179 -10.33 13.02 -8.73
C HIS A 179 -10.82 11.65 -9.23
N MET A 180 -10.48 10.55 -8.56
CA MET A 180 -10.95 9.21 -8.92
C MET A 180 -11.56 8.51 -7.72
N ASP A 181 -12.74 7.92 -7.92
CA ASP A 181 -13.39 7.06 -6.93
C ASP A 181 -12.70 5.68 -6.89
N LEU A 182 -12.01 5.40 -5.78
CA LEU A 182 -11.29 4.15 -5.52
C LEU A 182 -12.07 3.21 -4.60
N THR A 183 -13.30 3.57 -4.21
CA THR A 183 -14.17 2.71 -3.39
C THR A 183 -14.76 1.55 -4.18
N ILE A 184 -14.65 1.60 -5.51
CA ILE A 184 -15.16 0.61 -6.45
C ILE A 184 -14.04 -0.11 -7.21
N PRO A 185 -14.28 -1.33 -7.71
CA PRO A 185 -13.32 -2.00 -8.60
C PRO A 185 -13.09 -1.24 -9.91
N ILE A 186 -11.81 -1.08 -10.27
CA ILE A 186 -11.39 -0.36 -11.48
C ILE A 186 -10.91 -1.37 -12.52
N GLN A 187 -11.44 -1.25 -13.72
CA GLN A 187 -11.09 -2.10 -14.86
C GLN A 187 -10.01 -1.47 -15.72
N ARG A 188 -9.39 -2.30 -16.57
CA ARG A 188 -8.42 -1.86 -17.57
C ARG A 188 -8.98 -0.72 -18.42
N ASN A 189 -8.19 0.32 -18.63
CA ASN A 189 -8.49 1.37 -19.60
C ASN A 189 -7.42 1.37 -20.69
N PRO A 190 -7.71 0.83 -21.89
CA PRO A 190 -6.74 0.80 -22.99
C PRO A 190 -6.54 2.17 -23.64
N ASP A 191 -7.47 3.11 -23.51
CA ASP A 191 -7.45 4.38 -24.24
C ASP A 191 -6.34 5.34 -23.77
N ILE A 192 -5.85 5.15 -22.54
CA ILE A 192 -4.73 5.90 -21.96
C ILE A 192 -3.36 5.28 -22.31
N LEU A 193 -3.35 4.13 -22.98
CA LEU A 193 -2.12 3.46 -23.38
C LEU A 193 -1.65 3.97 -24.74
N LYS A 194 -0.35 4.22 -24.85
CA LYS A 194 0.35 4.41 -26.13
C LYS A 194 1.43 3.37 -26.29
N GLY A 195 1.33 2.59 -27.36
CA GLY A 195 2.28 1.53 -27.70
C GLY A 195 1.75 0.66 -28.82
#